data_AF-A0A3R6U0V9-F1
#
_entry.id   AF-A0A3R6U0V9-F1
#
_cell.length_a   1.000
_cell.length_b   1.000
_cell.length_c   1.000
_cell.angle_alpha   90.00
_cell.angle_beta   90.00
_cell.angle_gamma   90.00
#
_symmetry.space_group_name_H-M   'P 1'
#
loop_
_entity.id
_entity.type
_entity.pdbx_description
1 polymer ?
#
loop_
_entity_poly.entity_id
_entity_poly.type
_entity_poly.pdbx_seq_one_letter_code
_entity_poly.pdbx_strand_id
1 'polypeptide(L)'
;MRIVPNTYNSYNYQLNLQNTNRRQTSNFLQMVGPNATDQVKESWKKAEQEVGANGFALASDGKFTQLTELMGMSLVKYHQTGNMDILGDTNSSARQAVQEALDRLKQNGVSTDEELKEKAFYESFLKYLS
;
A
#
# COMPACT_ATOMS: atom_id res chain seq x y z
N MET A 1 -2.16 16.75 -42.28
CA MET A 1 -1.70 16.83 -40.87
C MET A 1 -2.53 15.85 -40.05
N ARG A 2 -1.94 14.74 -39.59
CA ARG A 2 -2.61 13.84 -38.66
C ARG A 2 -2.40 14.39 -37.25
N ILE A 3 -3.48 14.78 -36.60
CA ILE A 3 -3.47 15.17 -35.19
C ILE A 3 -3.29 13.87 -34.40
N VAL A 4 -2.13 13.71 -33.77
CA VAL A 4 -1.87 12.68 -32.77
C VAL A 4 -2.60 13.06 -31.49
N PRO A 5 -3.53 12.23 -30.98
CA PRO A 5 -4.13 12.47 -29.67
C PRO A 5 -3.05 12.37 -28.59
N ASN A 6 -2.99 13.38 -27.74
CA ASN A 6 -2.12 13.45 -26.58
C ASN A 6 -2.48 12.31 -25.61
N THR A 7 -1.69 11.23 -25.59
CA THR A 7 -1.86 10.10 -24.68
C THR A 7 -1.30 10.45 -23.31
N TYR A 8 -1.89 11.41 -22.62
CA TYR A 8 -1.93 11.39 -21.16
C TYR A 8 -3.08 10.48 -20.76
N ASN A 9 -2.85 9.17 -20.88
CA ASN A 9 -3.71 8.15 -20.34
C ASN A 9 -3.62 8.27 -18.82
N SER A 10 -4.53 9.07 -18.25
CA SER A 10 -4.88 8.99 -16.83
C SER A 10 -5.12 7.52 -16.52
N TYR A 11 -4.25 6.92 -15.71
CA TYR A 11 -4.40 5.55 -15.24
C TYR A 11 -5.66 5.47 -14.39
N ASN A 12 -6.79 5.26 -15.05
CA ASN A 12 -8.04 4.87 -14.42
C ASN A 12 -7.87 3.42 -13.94
N TYR A 13 -7.22 3.25 -12.79
CA TYR A 13 -7.40 2.06 -11.96
C TYR A 13 -8.81 2.12 -11.37
N GLN A 14 -9.83 1.89 -12.20
CA GLN A 14 -11.16 1.58 -11.71
C GLN A 14 -11.14 0.13 -11.22
N LEU A 15 -10.60 -0.07 -10.00
CA LEU A 15 -10.90 -1.27 -9.23
C LEU A 15 -12.44 -1.34 -9.13
N ASN A 16 -13.02 -2.46 -9.54
CA ASN A 16 -14.47 -2.64 -9.50
C ASN A 16 -14.91 -2.82 -8.02
N LEU A 17 -15.05 -1.69 -7.32
CA LEU A 17 -15.21 -1.56 -5.86
C LEU A 17 -16.65 -1.82 -5.38
N GLN A 18 -17.36 -2.75 -6.00
CA GLN A 18 -18.72 -3.07 -5.58
C GLN A 18 -18.71 -4.06 -4.40
N ASN A 19 -19.15 -3.54 -3.25
CA ASN A 19 -19.63 -4.23 -2.04
C ASN A 19 -18.62 -4.72 -0.98
N THR A 20 -18.75 -4.06 0.19
CA THR A 20 -18.47 -4.46 1.59
C THR A 20 -17.11 -4.13 2.23
N ASN A 21 -17.19 -3.34 3.31
CA ASN A 21 -16.17 -2.79 4.23
C ASN A 21 -15.13 -3.78 4.83
N ARG A 22 -15.10 -5.06 4.44
CA ARG A 22 -14.09 -6.05 4.87
C ARG A 22 -13.24 -6.62 3.72
N ARG A 23 -13.59 -6.31 2.47
CA ARG A 23 -12.90 -6.83 1.26
C ARG A 23 -11.91 -5.86 0.62
N GLN A 24 -11.89 -4.60 1.05
CA GLN A 24 -11.02 -3.60 0.43
C GLN A 24 -9.54 -3.78 0.80
N THR A 25 -9.27 -4.26 2.01
CA THR A 25 -7.92 -4.61 2.49
C THR A 25 -7.35 -5.85 1.77
N SER A 26 -8.22 -6.81 1.41
CA SER A 26 -7.79 -8.02 0.71
C SER A 26 -7.25 -7.76 -0.69
N ASN A 27 -7.68 -6.69 -1.37
CA ASN A 27 -7.24 -6.41 -2.74
C ASN A 27 -5.83 -5.78 -2.81
N PHE A 28 -5.43 -5.00 -1.80
CA PHE A 28 -4.12 -4.36 -1.79
C PHE A 28 -3.01 -5.32 -1.39
N LEU A 29 -3.22 -6.07 -0.30
CA LEU A 29 -2.24 -7.07 0.12
C LEU A 29 -2.03 -8.13 -0.98
N GLN A 30 -3.08 -8.48 -1.73
CA GLN A 30 -2.95 -9.32 -2.93
C GLN A 30 -2.11 -8.70 -4.05
N MET A 31 -2.02 -7.38 -4.11
CA MET A 31 -1.29 -6.67 -5.16
C MET A 31 0.18 -6.44 -4.79
N VAL A 32 0.45 -6.01 -3.55
CA VAL A 32 1.80 -5.66 -3.11
C VAL A 32 2.49 -6.76 -2.30
N GLY A 33 1.76 -7.82 -1.96
CA GLY A 33 2.28 -9.02 -1.33
C GLY A 33 1.49 -10.27 -1.72
N PRO A 34 1.28 -10.57 -3.01
CA PRO A 34 0.61 -11.81 -3.43
C PRO A 34 1.25 -13.05 -2.83
N ASN A 35 2.57 -13.02 -2.65
CA ASN A 35 3.36 -14.12 -2.09
C ASN A 35 3.59 -14.00 -0.58
N ALA A 36 3.00 -13.00 0.08
CA ALA A 36 3.18 -12.77 1.50
C ALA A 36 2.83 -14.01 2.33
N THR A 37 3.63 -14.28 3.34
CA THR A 37 3.40 -15.37 4.31
C THR A 37 2.08 -15.15 5.06
N ASP A 38 1.53 -16.22 5.63
CA ASP A 38 0.33 -16.10 6.47
C ASP A 38 0.57 -15.21 7.69
N GLN A 39 1.79 -15.23 8.24
CA GLN A 39 2.17 -14.31 9.30
C GLN A 39 2.14 -12.86 8.84
N VAL A 40 2.70 -12.53 7.68
CA VAL A 40 2.62 -11.16 7.12
C VAL A 40 1.16 -10.74 6.95
N LYS A 41 0.30 -11.61 6.42
CA LYS A 41 -1.13 -11.34 6.25
C LYS A 41 -1.85 -11.12 7.58
N GLU A 42 -1.52 -11.91 8.59
CA GLU A 42 -2.10 -11.78 9.92
C GLU A 42 -1.64 -10.50 10.62
N SER A 43 -0.34 -10.17 10.56
CA SER A 43 0.22 -8.95 11.11
C SER A 43 -0.36 -7.70 10.46
N TRP A 44 -0.57 -7.74 9.14
CA TRP A 44 -1.28 -6.69 8.40
C TRP A 44 -2.68 -6.47 8.96
N LYS A 45 -3.48 -7.55 9.04
CA LYS A 45 -4.84 -7.48 9.58
C LYS A 45 -4.89 -6.96 11.03
N LYS A 46 -3.94 -7.33 11.88
CA LYS A 46 -3.85 -6.83 13.26
C LYS A 46 -3.55 -5.32 13.30
N ALA A 47 -2.63 -4.85 12.45
CA ALA A 47 -2.34 -3.42 12.32
C ALA A 47 -3.56 -2.63 11.82
N GLU A 48 -4.31 -3.19 10.87
CA GLU A 48 -5.55 -2.56 10.37
C GLU A 48 -6.58 -2.38 11.48
N GLN A 49 -6.73 -3.40 12.34
CA GLN A 49 -7.65 -3.37 13.46
C GLN A 49 -7.21 -2.39 14.56
N GLU A 50 -5.91 -2.32 14.86
CA GLU A 50 -5.37 -1.42 15.89
C GLU A 50 -5.45 0.05 15.48
N VAL A 51 -5.07 0.37 14.24
CA VAL A 51 -4.95 1.75 13.77
C VAL A 51 -6.27 2.26 13.17
N GLY A 52 -7.16 1.37 12.74
CA GLY A 52 -8.36 1.76 12.00
C GLY A 52 -8.05 2.29 10.59
N ALA A 53 -6.90 1.93 10.04
CA ALA A 53 -6.44 2.30 8.70
C ALA A 53 -5.99 1.05 7.92
N ASN A 54 -6.18 1.04 6.61
CA ASN A 54 -5.91 -0.12 5.74
C ASN A 54 -4.49 -0.12 5.13
N GLY A 55 -3.56 0.67 5.70
CA GLY A 55 -2.20 0.83 5.19
C GLY A 55 -2.10 1.55 3.84
N PHE A 56 -3.21 2.05 3.31
CA PHE A 56 -3.27 2.61 1.96
C PHE A 56 -4.01 3.95 1.87
N ALA A 57 -4.45 4.51 3.01
CA ALA A 57 -5.28 5.71 3.02
C ALA A 57 -6.48 5.61 2.05
N LEU A 58 -7.10 4.44 2.02
CA LEU A 58 -8.33 4.23 1.24
C LEU A 58 -9.51 4.63 2.13
N ALA A 59 -10.29 5.61 1.68
CA ALA A 59 -11.50 6.06 2.34
C ALA A 59 -12.62 5.00 2.24
N SER A 60 -13.63 5.16 3.10
CA SER A 60 -14.80 4.26 3.16
C SER A 60 -15.63 4.26 1.87
N ASP A 61 -15.55 5.32 1.05
CA ASP A 61 -16.19 5.39 -0.26
C ASP A 61 -15.37 4.71 -1.37
N GLY A 62 -14.25 4.07 -1.01
CA GLY A 62 -13.38 3.34 -1.93
C GLY A 62 -12.45 4.23 -2.74
N LYS A 63 -12.34 5.53 -2.42
CA LYS A 63 -11.35 6.41 -3.05
C LYS A 63 -10.06 6.43 -2.26
N PHE A 64 -8.95 6.52 -2.98
CA PHE A 64 -7.65 6.81 -2.38
C PHE A 64 -7.61 8.27 -1.94
N THR A 65 -7.24 8.51 -0.68
CA THR A 65 -7.05 9.87 -0.15
C THR A 65 -5.59 10.33 -0.28
N GLN A 66 -4.64 9.39 -0.38
CA GLN A 66 -3.23 9.69 -0.67
C GLN A 66 -2.55 8.53 -1.43
N LEU A 67 -1.37 8.80 -1.98
CA LEU A 67 -0.44 7.76 -2.43
C LEU A 67 0.53 7.45 -1.29
N THR A 68 0.43 6.26 -0.68
CA THR A 68 1.33 5.85 0.39
C THR A 68 2.74 5.54 -0.13
N GLU A 69 3.76 5.65 0.73
CA GLU A 69 5.15 5.34 0.35
C GLU A 69 5.30 3.90 -0.13
N LEU A 70 4.65 2.95 0.54
CA LEU A 70 4.67 1.55 0.14
C LEU A 70 4.04 1.34 -1.25
N MET A 71 3.01 2.11 -1.59
CA MET A 71 2.49 2.11 -2.96
C MET A 71 3.49 2.67 -3.95
N GLY A 72 4.07 3.83 -3.65
CA GLY A 72 5.04 4.48 -4.52
C GLY A 72 6.19 3.52 -4.84
N MET A 73 6.68 2.82 -3.82
CA MET A 73 7.70 1.77 -3.97
C MET A 73 7.22 0.62 -4.87
N SER A 74 6.01 0.09 -4.66
CA SER A 74 5.43 -0.98 -5.48
C SER A 74 5.26 -0.56 -6.95
N LEU A 75 4.82 0.68 -7.21
CA LEU A 75 4.68 1.23 -8.55
C LEU A 75 6.02 1.44 -9.25
N VAL A 76 7.04 1.91 -8.53
CA VAL A 76 8.42 2.01 -9.05
C VAL A 76 8.94 0.61 -9.42
N LYS A 77 8.73 -0.38 -8.55
CA LYS A 77 9.12 -1.77 -8.83
C LYS A 77 8.40 -2.33 -10.06
N TYR A 78 7.11 -2.05 -10.20
CA TYR A 78 6.34 -2.44 -11.37
C TYR A 78 6.89 -1.83 -12.66
N HIS A 79 7.21 -0.53 -12.65
CA HIS A 79 7.84 0.13 -13.79
C HIS A 79 9.19 -0.49 -14.18
N GLN A 80 9.95 -1.01 -13.21
CA GLN A 80 11.27 -1.61 -13.45
C GLN A 80 11.21 -3.09 -13.85
N THR A 81 10.23 -3.84 -13.34
CA THR A 81 10.25 -5.31 -13.38
C THR A 81 8.95 -5.95 -13.86
N GLY A 82 7.88 -5.16 -14.01
CA GLY A 82 6.52 -5.67 -14.26
C GLY A 82 5.85 -6.31 -13.05
N ASN A 83 6.46 -6.24 -11.86
CA ASN A 83 5.95 -6.87 -10.63
C ASN A 83 5.71 -5.83 -9.53
N MET A 84 4.52 -5.86 -8.92
CA MET A 84 4.12 -4.99 -7.80
C MET A 84 4.41 -5.60 -6.42
N ASP A 85 4.76 -6.88 -6.32
CA ASP A 85 5.04 -7.55 -5.06
C ASP A 85 6.27 -6.93 -4.37
N ILE A 86 6.05 -6.06 -3.39
CA ILE A 86 7.10 -5.38 -2.63
C ILE A 86 7.35 -6.06 -1.29
N LEU A 87 6.37 -6.77 -0.74
CA LEU A 87 6.47 -7.47 0.55
C LEU A 87 7.24 -8.79 0.43
N GLY A 88 7.19 -9.43 -0.74
CA GLY A 88 7.86 -10.70 -1.00
C GLY A 88 7.25 -11.86 -0.21
N ASP A 89 8.03 -12.93 -0.08
CA ASP A 89 7.61 -14.23 0.45
C ASP A 89 8.21 -14.56 1.84
N THR A 90 8.87 -13.60 2.49
CA THR A 90 9.43 -13.77 3.82
C THR A 90 9.05 -12.64 4.76
N ASN A 91 9.10 -12.91 6.07
CA ASN A 91 8.93 -11.84 7.07
C ASN A 91 10.04 -10.80 6.97
N SER A 92 11.26 -11.21 6.62
CA SER A 92 12.40 -10.31 6.46
C SER A 92 12.22 -9.34 5.30
N SER A 93 11.75 -9.82 4.14
CA SER A 93 11.47 -8.96 2.98
C SER A 93 10.34 -7.97 3.28
N ALA A 94 9.26 -8.43 3.90
CA ALA A 94 8.14 -7.56 4.27
C ALA A 94 8.56 -6.49 5.29
N ARG A 95 9.36 -6.89 6.29
CA ARG A 95 9.94 -5.97 7.28
C ARG A 95 10.84 -4.92 6.62
N GLN A 96 11.71 -5.34 5.70
CA GLN A 96 12.60 -4.43 4.99
C GLN A 96 11.81 -3.41 4.16
N ALA A 97 10.81 -3.86 3.40
CA ALA A 97 9.98 -2.97 2.58
C ALA A 97 9.24 -1.93 3.43
N VAL A 98 8.64 -2.34 4.55
CA VAL A 98 7.91 -1.41 5.42
C VAL A 98 8.84 -0.48 6.19
N GLN A 99 10.03 -0.95 6.59
CA GLN A 99 11.03 -0.09 7.21
C GLN A 99 11.52 0.99 6.24
N GLU A 100 11.73 0.64 4.96
CA GLU A 100 12.08 1.60 3.92
C GLU A 100 10.96 2.62 3.69
N ALA A 101 9.69 2.18 3.64
CA ALA A 101 8.54 3.08 3.54
C ALA A 101 8.48 4.08 4.72
N LEU A 102 8.74 3.62 5.95
CA LEU A 102 8.83 4.49 7.12
C LEU A 102 9.98 5.49 7.02
N ASP A 103 11.13 5.09 6.49
CA ASP A 103 12.27 5.98 6.37
C ASP A 103 12.05 7.04 5.28
N ARG A 104 11.35 6.68 4.18
CA ARG A 104 10.89 7.65 3.16
C ARG A 104 9.89 8.66 3.72
N LEU A 105 8.90 8.20 4.48
CA LEU A 105 7.95 9.08 5.19
C LEU A 105 8.68 10.10 6.09
N LYS A 106 9.71 9.65 6.83
CA LYS A 106 10.51 10.55 7.68
C LYS A 106 11.31 11.57 6.85
N GLN A 107 11.88 11.16 5.72
CA GLN A 107 12.68 12.05 4.85
C GLN A 107 11.82 13.12 4.17
N ASN A 108 10.62 12.74 3.71
CA ASN A 108 9.67 13.66 3.08
C ASN A 108 9.01 14.61 4.10
N GLY A 109 9.04 14.24 5.37
CA GLY A 109 8.39 14.95 6.46
C GLY A 109 6.94 14.50 6.61
N VAL A 110 6.55 14.10 7.82
CA VAL A 110 5.18 13.74 8.14
C VAL A 110 4.44 15.00 8.56
N SER A 111 3.50 15.46 7.73
CA SER A 111 2.85 16.77 7.87
C SER A 111 1.33 16.73 7.82
N THR A 112 0.74 15.61 7.41
CA THR A 112 -0.70 15.39 7.28
C THR A 112 -1.23 14.30 8.21
N ASP A 113 -2.52 14.34 8.55
CA ASP A 113 -3.19 13.31 9.36
C ASP A 113 -3.15 11.94 8.66
N GLU A 114 -3.25 11.98 7.34
CA GLU A 114 -3.01 10.92 6.37
C GLU A 114 -1.65 10.22 6.54
N GLU A 115 -0.55 10.97 6.52
CA GLU A 115 0.81 10.44 6.70
C GLU A 115 1.04 9.95 8.15
N LEU A 116 0.41 10.59 9.14
CA LEU A 116 0.45 10.12 10.54
C LEU A 116 -0.22 8.76 10.69
N LYS A 117 -1.37 8.55 10.04
CA LYS A 117 -2.05 7.24 10.02
C LYS A 117 -1.27 6.20 9.26
N GLU A 118 -0.65 6.57 8.12
CA GLU A 118 0.22 5.68 7.37
C GLU A 118 1.42 5.23 8.22
N LYS A 119 2.09 6.17 8.89
CA LYS A 119 3.18 5.89 9.81
C LYS A 119 2.73 4.96 10.94
N ALA A 120 1.61 5.27 11.61
CA ALA A 120 1.07 4.46 12.70
C ALA A 120 0.74 3.03 12.24
N PHE A 121 0.20 2.90 11.02
CA PHE A 121 -0.05 1.61 10.40
C PHE A 121 1.23 0.80 10.23
N TYR A 122 2.27 1.37 9.63
CA TYR A 122 3.55 0.67 9.43
C TYR A 122 4.24 0.29 10.75
N GLU A 123 4.22 1.17 11.75
CA GLU A 123 4.77 0.87 13.08
C GLU A 123 4.00 -0.28 13.75
N SER A 124 2.66 -0.28 13.66
CA SER A 124 1.82 -1.36 14.19
C SER A 124 2.04 -2.68 13.44
N PHE A 125 2.15 -2.62 12.10
CA PHE A 125 2.48 -3.79 11.29
C PHE A 125 3.80 -4.43 11.71
N LEU A 126 4.86 -3.63 11.85
CA LEU A 126 6.17 -4.11 12.27
C LEU A 126 6.16 -4.70 13.68
N LYS A 127 5.37 -4.13 14.59
CA LYS A 127 5.14 -4.66 15.95
C LYS A 127 4.52 -6.06 15.92
N TYR A 128 3.58 -6.32 15.02
CA TYR A 128 2.94 -7.64 14.88
C TYR A 128 3.73 -8.62 14.01
N LEU A 129 4.62 -8.15 13.16
CA LEU A 129 5.46 -8.98 12.31
C LEU A 129 6.72 -9.43 13.08
N SER A 130 6.57 -10.01 14.26
CA SER A 130 7.70 -10.47 15.10
C SER A 130 8.35 -11.74 14.53
#